data_AF-A0A102HL58-F1
#
_entry.id   AF-A0A102HL58-F1
#
_cell.length_a   1.000
_cell.length_b   1.000
_cell.length_c   1.000
_cell.angle_alpha   90.00
_cell.angle_beta   90.00
_cell.angle_gamma   90.00
#
_symmetry.space_group_name_H-M   'P 1'
#
loop_
_entity.id
_entity.type
_entity.pdbx_description
1 polymer ?
#
loop_
_entity_poly.entity_id
_entity_poly.type
_entity_poly.pdbx_seq_one_letter_code
_entity_poly.pdbx_strand_id
1 'polypeptide(L)'
;MKIRKVVSAVAALALSSALAAPAFAVTVTRADGQAMNPNGEPFSASGITGLSKGGISANCTATFNGTITSSGIVTITSTQFTGGGTCGLISGSASSTSPWTGQADSATQLSVNNAKVTVTLLGTCGPSKVVLAWSDPNSSLTFNNAVLTPDCKVNGTLTTSPKFHVQ
;
A
#
# COMPACT_ATOMS: atom_id res chain seq x y z
N MET A 1 -21.16 22.77 75.99
CA MET A 1 -21.62 23.25 74.67
C MET A 1 -20.42 23.75 73.86
N LYS A 2 -19.86 22.95 72.95
CA LYS A 2 -19.11 23.41 71.77
C LYS A 2 -19.25 22.37 70.66
N ILE A 3 -19.64 22.87 69.50
CA ILE A 3 -20.19 22.16 68.34
C ILE A 3 -19.09 21.85 67.32
N ARG A 4 -19.17 20.62 66.78
CA ARG A 4 -18.81 20.08 65.44
C ARG A 4 -17.65 20.71 64.66
N LYS A 5 -16.84 19.83 64.05
CA LYS A 5 -16.43 19.92 62.64
C LYS A 5 -16.04 18.53 62.12
N VAL A 6 -16.87 17.98 61.24
CA VAL A 6 -16.55 16.86 60.35
C VAL A 6 -16.01 17.51 59.07
N VAL A 7 -14.83 17.12 58.62
CA VAL A 7 -14.35 17.40 57.26
C VAL A 7 -13.76 16.11 56.71
N SER A 8 -14.43 15.60 55.67
CA SER A 8 -13.99 14.51 54.82
C SER A 8 -12.66 14.84 54.13
N ALA A 9 -11.77 13.86 54.01
CA ALA A 9 -10.68 13.89 53.05
C ALA A 9 -10.72 12.60 52.22
N VAL A 10 -11.36 12.70 51.05
CA VAL A 10 -11.23 11.74 49.95
C VAL A 10 -9.97 12.14 49.18
N ALA A 11 -9.00 11.24 49.03
CA ALA A 11 -7.87 11.43 48.13
C ALA A 11 -7.88 10.31 47.10
N ALA A 12 -8.08 10.71 45.84
CA ALA A 12 -8.30 9.88 44.68
C ALA A 12 -7.03 9.11 44.26
N LEU A 13 -7.22 7.84 43.91
CA LEU A 13 -6.24 7.02 43.20
C LEU A 13 -6.09 7.56 41.77
N ALA A 14 -5.00 8.27 41.50
CA ALA A 14 -4.60 8.59 40.14
C ALA A 14 -4.07 7.31 39.47
N LEU A 15 -4.89 6.66 38.64
CA LEU A 15 -4.43 5.59 37.77
C LEU A 15 -3.64 6.20 36.61
N SER A 16 -2.34 5.99 36.64
CA SER A 16 -1.41 6.24 35.54
C SER A 16 -1.74 5.31 34.36
N SER A 17 -2.58 5.74 33.43
CA SER A 17 -2.68 5.10 32.11
C SER A 17 -1.56 5.65 31.22
N ALA A 18 -0.38 5.04 31.32
CA ALA A 18 0.64 5.17 30.29
C ALA A 18 0.03 4.66 28.98
N LEU A 19 -0.32 5.60 28.09
CA LEU A 19 -0.63 5.31 26.70
C LEU A 19 0.64 4.72 26.07
N ALA A 20 0.76 3.40 26.11
CA ALA A 20 1.64 2.66 25.23
C ALA A 20 1.10 2.85 23.81
N ALA A 21 1.42 3.99 23.18
CA ALA A 21 1.28 4.12 21.74
C ALA A 21 2.15 3.03 21.11
N PRO A 22 1.62 2.18 20.22
CA PRO A 22 2.43 1.20 19.52
C PRO A 22 3.48 1.98 18.69
N ALA A 23 4.74 1.80 19.03
CA ALA A 23 5.85 2.65 18.58
C ALA A 23 6.22 2.52 17.09
N PHE A 24 5.40 1.88 16.26
CA PHE A 24 5.67 1.68 14.83
C PHE A 24 4.39 1.59 13.98
N ALA A 25 3.35 2.36 14.29
CA ALA A 25 2.19 2.45 13.41
C ALA A 25 2.51 3.41 12.25
N VAL A 26 2.75 2.84 11.06
CA VAL A 26 2.88 3.64 9.84
C VAL A 26 1.61 4.47 9.65
N THR A 27 1.79 5.77 9.52
CA THR A 27 0.70 6.72 9.32
C THR A 27 0.73 7.20 7.88
N VAL A 28 -0.42 7.06 7.21
CA VAL A 28 -0.63 7.58 5.86
C VAL A 28 -1.53 8.79 5.93
N THR A 29 -1.19 9.84 5.19
CA THR A 29 -2.02 11.04 5.02
C THR A 29 -1.99 11.50 3.57
N ARG A 30 -2.95 12.34 3.15
CA ARG A 30 -2.89 12.95 1.83
C ARG A 30 -1.93 14.14 1.83
N ALA A 31 -1.11 14.25 0.80
CA ALA A 31 -0.12 15.32 0.67
C ALA A 31 -0.74 16.70 0.38
N ASP A 32 -2.00 16.74 -0.05
CA ASP A 32 -2.77 17.98 -0.24
C ASP A 32 -3.43 18.49 1.06
N GLY A 33 -3.21 17.80 2.19
CA GLY A 33 -3.77 18.17 3.49
C GLY A 33 -5.25 17.86 3.66
N GLN A 34 -5.91 17.24 2.69
CA GLN A 34 -7.29 16.79 2.86
C GLN A 34 -7.36 15.59 3.80
N ALA A 35 -8.46 15.48 4.54
CA ALA A 35 -8.73 14.32 5.38
C ALA A 35 -8.86 13.06 4.51
N MET A 36 -8.29 11.95 4.98
CA MET A 36 -8.48 10.65 4.32
C MET A 36 -9.92 10.17 4.49
N ASN A 37 -10.42 9.45 3.49
CA ASN A 37 -11.68 8.74 3.58
C ASN A 37 -11.59 7.67 4.68
N PRO A 38 -12.51 7.68 5.67
CA PRO A 38 -12.49 6.72 6.79
C PRO A 38 -12.67 5.26 6.34
N ASN A 39 -13.24 5.01 5.16
CA ASN A 39 -13.42 3.67 4.61
C ASN A 39 -12.26 3.22 3.69
N GLY A 40 -11.18 4.01 3.64
CA GLY A 40 -10.05 3.83 2.72
C GLY A 40 -10.10 4.87 1.60
N GLU A 41 -9.00 5.61 1.45
CA GLU A 41 -8.84 6.63 0.42
C GLU A 41 -8.63 5.96 -0.95
N PRO A 42 -9.49 6.21 -1.94
CA PRO A 42 -9.28 5.69 -3.28
C PRO A 42 -8.02 6.31 -3.90
N PHE A 43 -7.23 5.48 -4.56
CA PHE A 43 -6.05 5.92 -5.29
C PHE A 43 -5.92 5.25 -6.66
N SER A 44 -5.19 5.92 -7.54
CA SER A 44 -4.66 5.38 -8.78
C SER A 44 -3.15 5.54 -8.79
N ALA A 45 -2.41 4.44 -8.96
CA ALA A 45 -0.96 4.44 -9.09
C ALA A 45 -0.58 4.10 -10.53
N SER A 46 0.05 5.02 -11.25
CA SER A 46 0.38 4.86 -12.66
C SER A 46 1.83 5.16 -12.98
N GLY A 47 2.40 4.45 -13.95
CA GLY A 47 3.77 4.68 -14.41
C GLY A 47 4.29 3.56 -15.31
N ILE A 48 5.53 3.69 -15.76
CA ILE A 48 6.16 2.71 -16.66
C ILE A 48 6.69 1.54 -15.82
N THR A 49 6.32 0.33 -16.22
CA THR A 49 6.80 -0.92 -15.64
C THR A 49 7.34 -1.85 -16.72
N GLY A 50 8.51 -2.42 -16.46
CA GLY A 50 9.09 -3.50 -17.23
C GLY A 50 8.67 -4.84 -16.63
N LEU A 51 7.88 -5.62 -17.35
CA LEU A 51 7.64 -7.03 -17.03
C LEU A 51 8.51 -7.89 -17.93
N SER A 52 9.30 -8.77 -17.32
CA SER A 52 10.04 -9.81 -18.03
C SER A 52 9.56 -11.18 -17.61
N LYS A 53 9.49 -12.12 -18.55
CA LYS A 53 9.21 -13.55 -18.30
C LYS A 53 10.13 -14.39 -19.17
N GLY A 54 11.03 -15.15 -18.55
CA GLY A 54 12.09 -15.85 -19.27
C GLY A 54 12.96 -14.87 -20.08
N GLY A 55 13.10 -15.09 -21.39
CA GLY A 55 13.87 -14.21 -22.29
C GLY A 55 13.09 -13.04 -22.91
N ILE A 56 11.81 -12.87 -22.58
CA ILE A 56 10.94 -11.83 -23.17
C ILE A 56 10.73 -10.71 -22.15
N SER A 57 10.86 -9.46 -22.59
CA SER A 57 10.61 -8.26 -21.77
C SER A 57 9.66 -7.29 -22.48
N ALA A 58 8.72 -6.72 -21.72
CA ALA A 58 7.77 -5.72 -22.17
C ALA A 58 7.82 -4.51 -21.24
N ASN A 59 7.86 -3.30 -21.81
CA ASN A 59 7.74 -2.06 -21.07
C ASN A 59 6.34 -1.49 -21.30
N CYS A 60 5.53 -1.48 -20.24
CA CYS A 60 4.12 -1.12 -20.29
C CYS A 60 3.80 -0.05 -19.26
N THR A 61 2.88 0.84 -19.61
CA THR A 61 2.27 1.74 -18.64
C THR A 61 1.31 0.92 -17.80
N ALA A 62 1.66 0.71 -16.53
CA ALA A 62 0.81 0.05 -15.56
C ALA A 62 -0.01 1.08 -14.79
N THR A 63 -1.28 0.76 -14.54
CA THR A 63 -2.19 1.55 -13.72
C THR A 63 -2.87 0.63 -12.72
N PHE A 64 -2.65 0.86 -11.44
CA PHE A 64 -3.25 0.11 -10.34
C PHE A 64 -4.26 1.01 -9.62
N ASN A 65 -5.48 0.53 -9.46
CA ASN A 65 -6.52 1.24 -8.74
C ASN A 65 -6.91 0.47 -7.49
N GLY A 66 -7.12 1.19 -6.40
CA GLY A 66 -7.36 0.59 -5.11
C GLY A 66 -7.73 1.60 -4.05
N THR A 67 -7.67 1.16 -2.79
CA THR A 67 -7.84 2.01 -1.61
C THR A 67 -6.67 1.85 -0.64
N ILE A 68 -6.36 2.93 0.08
CA ILE A 68 -5.35 2.94 1.15
C ILE A 68 -5.94 3.53 2.43
N THR A 69 -5.75 2.89 3.58
CA THR A 69 -6.19 3.42 4.88
C THR A 69 -5.14 4.33 5.50
N SER A 70 -5.52 5.12 6.51
CA SER A 70 -4.58 5.92 7.31
C SER A 70 -3.56 5.09 8.08
N SER A 71 -3.84 3.80 8.30
CA SER A 71 -2.90 2.82 8.86
C SER A 71 -2.01 2.14 7.81
N GLY A 72 -2.10 2.55 6.54
CA GLY A 72 -1.27 2.03 5.45
C GLY A 72 -1.73 0.69 4.87
N ILE A 73 -2.93 0.20 5.18
CA ILE A 73 -3.47 -1.01 4.55
C ILE A 73 -3.87 -0.66 3.12
N VAL A 74 -3.39 -1.44 2.15
CA VAL A 74 -3.63 -1.24 0.72
C VAL A 74 -4.48 -2.36 0.15
N THR A 75 -5.48 -2.02 -0.66
CA THR A 75 -6.30 -2.99 -1.39
C THR A 75 -6.39 -2.58 -2.85
N ILE A 76 -5.73 -3.33 -3.73
CA ILE A 76 -5.76 -3.11 -5.18
C ILE A 76 -6.82 -4.02 -5.78
N THR A 77 -7.80 -3.43 -6.43
CA THR A 77 -8.97 -4.12 -7.02
C THR A 77 -8.96 -4.08 -8.54
N SER A 78 -8.04 -3.35 -9.16
CA SER A 78 -7.90 -3.31 -10.61
C SER A 78 -6.45 -3.01 -10.99
N THR A 79 -5.98 -3.71 -12.01
CA THR A 79 -4.66 -3.52 -12.60
C THR A 79 -4.80 -3.52 -14.12
N GLN A 80 -4.23 -2.51 -14.76
CA GLN A 80 -4.26 -2.37 -16.22
C GLN A 80 -2.83 -2.20 -16.73
N PHE A 81 -2.53 -2.84 -17.85
CA PHE A 81 -1.24 -2.73 -18.53
C PHE A 81 -1.52 -2.26 -19.95
N THR A 82 -1.04 -1.08 -20.30
CA THR A 82 -1.28 -0.43 -21.58
C THR A 82 0.04 -0.08 -22.26
N GLY A 83 0.00 0.13 -23.57
CA GLY A 83 1.18 0.38 -24.39
C GLY A 83 1.12 -0.38 -25.71
N GLY A 84 2.21 -0.32 -26.47
CA GLY A 84 2.36 -1.06 -27.72
C GLY A 84 2.82 -2.50 -27.53
N GLY A 85 2.79 -3.28 -28.61
CA GLY A 85 3.39 -4.61 -28.69
C GLY A 85 2.79 -5.60 -27.69
N THR A 86 3.63 -6.20 -26.85
CA THR A 86 3.25 -7.28 -25.92
C THR A 86 2.48 -6.80 -24.69
N CYS A 87 2.27 -5.50 -24.49
CA CYS A 87 1.52 -4.98 -23.34
C CYS A 87 0.06 -5.41 -23.32
N GLY A 88 -0.58 -5.51 -24.49
CA GLY A 88 -1.95 -6.02 -24.60
C GLY A 88 -2.10 -7.51 -24.26
N LEU A 89 -0.98 -8.23 -24.11
CA LEU A 89 -0.96 -9.63 -23.68
C LEU A 89 -0.84 -9.75 -22.16
N ILE A 90 -0.64 -8.66 -21.43
CA ILE A 90 -0.40 -8.66 -19.99
C ILE A 90 -1.68 -8.26 -19.26
N SER A 91 -2.10 -9.08 -18.31
CA SER A 91 -3.25 -8.80 -17.44
C SER A 91 -2.90 -9.13 -16.00
N GLY A 92 -3.36 -8.33 -15.04
CA GLY A 92 -3.25 -8.66 -13.63
C GLY A 92 -4.54 -9.29 -13.11
N SER A 93 -4.44 -10.11 -12.07
CA SER A 93 -5.59 -10.83 -11.51
C SER A 93 -6.40 -10.04 -10.48
N ALA A 94 -5.97 -8.83 -10.14
CA ALA A 94 -6.63 -8.04 -9.09
C ALA A 94 -8.06 -7.72 -9.50
N SER A 95 -9.01 -8.06 -8.63
CA SER A 95 -10.43 -7.74 -8.79
C SER A 95 -11.03 -7.33 -7.45
N SER A 96 -12.29 -6.87 -7.45
CA SER A 96 -13.03 -6.62 -6.21
C SER A 96 -13.30 -7.90 -5.39
N THR A 97 -13.34 -9.08 -6.02
CA THR A 97 -13.58 -10.37 -5.37
C THR A 97 -12.28 -11.08 -4.96
N SER A 98 -11.16 -10.73 -5.57
CA SER A 98 -9.83 -11.26 -5.26
C SER A 98 -8.79 -10.13 -5.40
N PRO A 99 -8.75 -9.18 -4.45
CA PRO A 99 -7.82 -8.07 -4.51
C PRO A 99 -6.38 -8.52 -4.26
N TRP A 100 -5.43 -7.69 -4.68
CA TRP A 100 -4.08 -7.74 -4.12
C TRP A 100 -4.07 -6.88 -2.85
N THR A 101 -3.57 -7.43 -1.76
CA THR A 101 -3.58 -6.76 -0.46
C THR A 101 -2.17 -6.35 -0.09
N GLY A 102 -2.00 -5.16 0.45
CA GLY A 102 -0.69 -4.65 0.81
C GLY A 102 -0.69 -3.89 2.12
N GLN A 103 0.50 -3.51 2.53
CA GLN A 103 0.74 -2.77 3.76
C GLN A 103 1.94 -1.85 3.56
N ALA A 104 1.80 -0.58 3.91
CA ALA A 104 2.96 0.28 4.13
C ALA A 104 3.71 -0.25 5.37
N ASP A 105 4.89 -0.84 5.14
CA ASP A 105 5.69 -1.49 6.17
C ASP A 105 6.55 -0.47 6.94
N SER A 106 6.94 0.62 6.27
CA SER A 106 7.66 1.75 6.86
C SER A 106 7.51 3.02 5.99
N ALA A 107 8.06 4.14 6.43
CA ALA A 107 8.18 5.38 5.65
C ALA A 107 8.94 5.25 4.31
N THR A 108 9.53 4.09 4.00
CA THR A 108 10.29 3.86 2.75
C THR A 108 9.98 2.53 2.08
N GLN A 109 9.05 1.73 2.61
CA GLN A 109 8.79 0.39 2.12
C GLN A 109 7.31 0.04 2.21
N LEU A 110 6.83 -0.65 1.19
CA LEU A 110 5.48 -1.18 1.10
C LEU A 110 5.51 -2.59 0.53
N SER A 111 4.68 -3.48 1.06
CA SER A 111 4.53 -4.83 0.54
C SER A 111 3.16 -5.01 -0.10
N VAL A 112 3.10 -5.76 -1.19
CA VAL A 112 1.87 -6.18 -1.86
C VAL A 112 1.88 -7.70 -1.96
N ASN A 113 0.83 -8.32 -1.48
CA ASN A 113 0.58 -9.75 -1.47
C ASN A 113 -0.40 -10.11 -2.59
N ASN A 114 -0.37 -11.39 -2.97
CA ASN A 114 -1.24 -11.95 -4.00
C ASN A 114 -1.05 -11.32 -5.39
N ALA A 115 0.08 -10.63 -5.61
CA ALA A 115 0.41 -10.05 -6.91
C ALA A 115 0.55 -11.18 -7.95
N LYS A 116 -0.30 -11.14 -8.98
CA LYS A 116 -0.40 -12.21 -9.97
C LYS A 116 -0.72 -11.64 -11.34
N VAL A 117 0.18 -11.86 -12.29
CA VAL A 117 0.10 -11.35 -13.65
C VAL A 117 0.08 -12.51 -14.62
N THR A 118 -0.80 -12.45 -15.61
CA THR A 118 -0.90 -13.40 -16.72
C THR A 118 -0.36 -12.75 -17.97
N VAL A 119 0.58 -13.42 -18.63
CA VAL A 119 1.05 -13.04 -19.96
C VAL A 119 0.48 -14.06 -20.94
N THR A 120 -0.45 -13.62 -21.79
CA THR A 120 -1.10 -14.46 -22.80
C THR A 120 -0.02 -15.18 -23.62
N LEU A 121 -0.20 -16.49 -23.85
CA LEU A 121 0.74 -17.43 -24.51
C LEU A 121 1.97 -17.86 -23.68
N LEU A 122 2.42 -17.08 -22.69
CA LEU A 122 3.56 -17.45 -21.85
C LEU A 122 3.14 -17.98 -20.47
N GLY A 123 1.88 -17.81 -20.10
CA GLY A 123 1.31 -18.29 -18.85
C GLY A 123 1.39 -17.26 -17.71
N THR A 124 1.12 -17.75 -16.51
CA THR A 124 0.91 -16.91 -15.33
C THR A 124 2.17 -16.82 -14.46
N CYS A 125 2.28 -15.69 -13.77
CA CYS A 125 3.28 -15.41 -12.75
C CYS A 125 2.57 -14.95 -11.48
N GLY A 126 3.03 -15.42 -10.32
CA GLY A 126 2.36 -15.29 -9.05
C GLY A 126 1.21 -16.31 -8.85
N PRO A 127 0.51 -16.25 -7.72
CA PRO A 127 0.56 -15.18 -6.72
C PRO A 127 1.88 -15.15 -5.95
N SER A 128 2.42 -13.94 -5.73
CA SER A 128 3.62 -13.75 -4.91
C SER A 128 3.50 -12.49 -4.04
N LYS A 129 4.31 -12.43 -2.98
CA LYS A 129 4.55 -11.20 -2.23
C LYS A 129 5.65 -10.41 -2.92
N VAL A 130 5.40 -9.13 -3.19
CA VAL A 130 6.38 -8.18 -3.72
C VAL A 130 6.61 -7.07 -2.71
N VAL A 131 7.88 -6.68 -2.55
CA VAL A 131 8.28 -5.56 -1.69
C VAL A 131 8.73 -4.42 -2.58
N LEU A 132 8.19 -3.23 -2.32
CA LEU A 132 8.34 -2.03 -3.12
C LEU A 132 9.02 -0.95 -2.27
N ALA A 133 9.89 -0.17 -2.90
CA ALA A 133 10.43 1.03 -2.27
C ALA A 133 9.42 2.16 -2.41
N TRP A 134 9.13 2.84 -1.31
CA TRP A 134 8.31 4.05 -1.28
C TRP A 134 9.21 5.30 -1.27
N SER A 135 8.81 6.31 -2.04
CA SER A 135 9.44 7.62 -2.06
C SER A 135 8.40 8.69 -1.70
N ASP A 136 8.43 9.15 -0.46
CA ASP A 136 7.51 10.17 0.06
C ASP A 136 7.50 11.48 -0.76
N PRO A 137 8.64 12.10 -1.14
CA PRO A 137 8.62 13.38 -1.87
C PRO A 137 7.97 13.28 -3.26
N ASN A 138 8.03 12.10 -3.87
CA ASN A 138 7.51 11.83 -5.20
C ASN A 138 6.14 11.15 -5.16
N SER A 139 5.68 10.71 -3.97
CA SER A 139 4.52 9.86 -3.79
C SER A 139 4.53 8.65 -4.74
N SER A 140 5.66 7.94 -4.77
CA SER A 140 5.91 6.89 -5.76
C SER A 140 6.37 5.57 -5.17
N LEU A 141 6.02 4.49 -5.86
CA LEU A 141 6.33 3.09 -5.56
C LEU A 141 7.28 2.57 -6.63
N THR A 142 8.41 1.98 -6.24
CA THR A 142 9.39 1.41 -7.17
C THR A 142 9.51 -0.09 -6.98
N PHE A 143 9.31 -0.82 -8.08
CA PHE A 143 9.63 -2.23 -8.24
C PHE A 143 11.12 -2.35 -8.58
N ASN A 144 11.90 -2.95 -7.69
CA ASN A 144 13.31 -3.24 -7.93
C ASN A 144 13.50 -4.75 -8.10
N ASN A 145 13.42 -5.20 -9.35
CA ASN A 145 13.51 -6.60 -9.76
C ASN A 145 12.59 -7.53 -8.95
N ALA A 146 11.36 -7.08 -8.71
CA ALA A 146 10.39 -7.82 -7.93
C ALA A 146 10.05 -9.13 -8.64
N VAL A 147 10.31 -10.25 -7.95
CA VAL A 147 10.15 -11.59 -8.53
C VAL A 147 8.71 -12.06 -8.34
N LEU A 148 8.10 -12.49 -9.43
CA LEU A 148 6.82 -13.19 -9.46
C LEU A 148 7.11 -14.61 -9.96
N THR A 149 6.97 -15.61 -9.10
CA THR A 149 7.27 -17.01 -9.46
C THR A 149 6.35 -17.51 -10.58
N PRO A 150 6.79 -18.41 -11.47
CA PRO A 150 8.10 -19.05 -11.50
C PRO A 150 9.21 -18.18 -12.12
N ASP A 151 8.92 -17.38 -13.16
CA ASP A 151 9.97 -16.79 -14.01
C ASP A 151 9.74 -15.32 -14.39
N CYS A 152 8.89 -14.59 -13.66
CA CYS A 152 8.65 -13.19 -13.96
C CYS A 152 9.47 -12.25 -13.07
N LYS A 153 9.95 -11.15 -13.65
CA LYS A 153 10.49 -10.01 -12.90
C LYS A 153 9.80 -8.72 -13.32
N VAL A 154 9.43 -7.93 -12.32
CA VAL A 154 8.82 -6.61 -12.51
C VAL A 154 9.82 -5.55 -12.06
N ASN A 155 10.00 -4.54 -12.91
CA ASN A 155 10.74 -3.31 -12.62
C ASN A 155 9.87 -2.11 -12.96
N GLY A 156 10.18 -0.96 -12.38
CA GLY A 156 9.54 0.31 -12.75
C GLY A 156 9.05 1.10 -11.57
N THR A 157 8.51 2.29 -11.85
CA THR A 157 8.06 3.24 -10.84
C THR A 157 6.65 3.69 -11.16
N LEU A 158 5.78 3.64 -10.16
CA LEU A 158 4.40 4.11 -10.22
C LEU A 158 4.24 5.31 -9.30
N THR A 159 3.55 6.35 -9.75
CA THR A 159 3.21 7.52 -8.93
C THR A 159 1.74 7.47 -8.57
N THR A 160 1.41 7.73 -7.31
CA THR A 160 0.02 7.71 -6.83
C THR A 160 -0.69 9.04 -7.05
N SER A 161 -1.99 8.96 -7.29
CA SER A 161 -2.94 10.06 -7.29
C SER A 161 -4.18 9.66 -6.48
N PRO A 162 -4.55 10.38 -5.41
CA PRO A 162 -3.86 11.55 -4.88
C PRO A 162 -2.45 11.19 -4.35
N LYS A 163 -1.66 12.23 -4.08
CA LYS A 163 -0.35 12.06 -3.45
C LYS A 163 -0.52 11.77 -1.96
N PHE A 164 0.32 10.91 -1.41
CA PHE A 164 0.32 10.51 -0.01
C PHE A 164 1.64 10.85 0.66
N HIS A 165 1.58 11.05 1.98
CA HIS A 165 2.72 10.94 2.86
C HIS A 165 2.63 9.64 3.65
N VAL A 166 3.76 8.97 3.87
CA VAL A 166 3.87 7.73 4.64
C VAL A 166 4.99 7.90 5.66
N GLN A 167 4.66 7.85 6.95
CA GLN A 167 5.55 8.16 8.08
C GLN A 167 5.52 7.08 9.14
#